data_AF-A0AA42ZAH2-F1
#
_entry.id   AF-A0AA42ZAH2-F1
#
_cell.length_a   1.000
_cell.length_b   1.000
_cell.length_c   1.000
_cell.angle_alpha   90.00
_cell.angle_beta   90.00
_cell.angle_gamma   90.00
#
_symmetry.space_group_name_H-M   'P 1'
#
loop_
_entity.id
_entity.type
_entity.pdbx_description
1 polymer ?
#
loop_
_entity_poly.entity_id
_entity_poly.type
_entity_poly.pdbx_seq_one_letter_code
_entity_poly.pdbx_strand_id
1 'polypeptide(L)'
;MSTAKKEYKRVTVKSLVDMKQQGEKISMLTAYDYSMAKIIDGANVDVILVGDSASNVMAGHETTLPITLDQMIYHASSVIRAVTRALVVVDIPFGSYQSDPKEAL
;
A
#
# COMPACT_ATOMS: atom_id res chain seq x y z
N MET A 1 18.72 -21.87 -12.27
CA MET A 1 17.40 -22.54 -12.39
C MET A 1 16.35 -21.46 -12.23
N SER A 2 15.57 -21.19 -13.28
CA SER A 2 14.48 -20.22 -13.22
C SER A 2 13.36 -20.84 -12.39
N THR A 3 13.22 -20.42 -11.13
CA THR A 3 12.05 -20.76 -10.32
C THR A 3 10.89 -20.01 -10.95
N ALA A 4 10.02 -20.72 -11.66
CA ALA A 4 8.79 -20.15 -12.18
C ALA A 4 8.02 -19.53 -11.01
N LYS A 5 8.01 -18.19 -10.93
CA LYS A 5 7.27 -17.46 -9.89
C LYS A 5 5.80 -17.83 -10.02
N LYS A 6 5.19 -18.22 -8.91
CA LYS A 6 3.76 -18.52 -8.88
C LYS A 6 3.01 -17.24 -9.24
N GLU A 7 2.29 -17.25 -10.36
CA GLU A 7 1.59 -16.07 -10.85
C GLU A 7 0.29 -15.90 -10.05
N TYR A 8 0.34 -15.10 -8.99
CA TYR A 8 -0.85 -14.77 -8.20
C TYR A 8 -1.75 -13.84 -9.01
N LYS A 9 -2.98 -14.29 -9.32
CA LYS A 9 -4.02 -13.43 -9.93
C LYS A 9 -4.41 -12.27 -9.02
N ARG A 10 -4.36 -12.48 -7.71
CA ARG A 10 -4.54 -11.45 -6.67
C ARG A 10 -3.71 -11.82 -5.45
N VAL A 11 -2.97 -10.85 -4.93
CA VAL A 11 -2.15 -10.99 -3.73
C VAL A 11 -3.04 -10.75 -2.51
N THR A 12 -2.97 -11.67 -1.57
CA THR A 12 -3.70 -11.63 -0.30
C THR A 12 -2.71 -11.83 0.85
N VAL A 13 -3.15 -11.63 2.09
CA VAL A 13 -2.34 -11.95 3.28
C VAL A 13 -1.86 -13.41 3.25
N LYS A 14 -2.71 -14.34 2.81
CA LYS A 14 -2.34 -15.75 2.66
C LYS A 14 -1.24 -15.94 1.61
N SER A 15 -1.33 -15.23 0.49
CA SER A 15 -0.28 -15.23 -0.55
C SER A 15 1.08 -14.81 0.01
N LEU A 16 1.12 -13.75 0.84
CA LEU A 16 2.35 -13.28 1.47
C LEU A 16 2.94 -14.28 2.47
N VAL A 17 2.08 -14.96 3.26
CA VAL A 17 2.51 -16.03 4.16
C VAL A 17 3.13 -17.19 3.36
N ASP A 18 2.50 -17.57 2.25
CA ASP A 18 2.98 -18.65 1.39
C ASP A 18 4.30 -18.29 0.71
N MET A 19 4.45 -17.05 0.21
CA MET A 19 5.71 -16.51 -0.33
C MET A 19 6.84 -16.60 0.71
N LYS A 20 6.56 -16.18 1.96
CA LYS A 20 7.53 -16.26 3.07
C LYS A 20 7.95 -17.72 3.35
N GLN A 21 7.01 -18.65 3.37
CA GLN A 21 7.30 -20.08 3.58
C GLN A 21 8.14 -20.69 2.46
N GLN A 22 7.97 -20.20 1.23
CA GLN A 22 8.71 -20.62 0.04
C GLN A 22 10.06 -19.90 -0.12
N GLY A 23 10.37 -18.93 0.74
CA GLY A 23 11.58 -18.11 0.62
C GLY A 23 11.53 -17.09 -0.53
N GLU A 24 10.36 -16.84 -1.10
CA GLU A 24 10.16 -15.83 -2.14
C GLU A 24 10.20 -14.43 -1.52
N LYS A 25 10.97 -13.52 -2.14
CA LYS A 25 11.06 -12.12 -1.69
C LYS A 25 9.80 -11.37 -2.11
N ILE A 26 9.19 -10.68 -1.14
CA ILE A 26 8.01 -9.84 -1.32
C ILE A 26 8.45 -8.44 -1.71
N SER A 27 7.90 -7.91 -2.80
CA SER A 27 8.13 -6.54 -3.25
C SER A 27 7.02 -5.60 -2.75
N MET A 28 7.41 -4.43 -2.25
CA MET A 28 6.48 -3.39 -1.79
C MET A 28 6.95 -2.03 -2.31
N LEU A 29 6.02 -1.25 -2.88
CA LEU A 29 6.25 0.12 -3.30
C LEU A 29 5.12 1.02 -2.83
N THR A 30 5.40 2.30 -2.64
CA THR A 30 4.36 3.28 -2.32
C THR A 30 3.66 3.79 -3.57
N ALA A 31 2.36 4.06 -3.47
CA ALA A 31 1.58 4.72 -4.51
C ALA A 31 0.50 5.62 -3.88
N TYR A 32 0.23 6.76 -4.51
CA TYR A 32 -0.69 7.77 -3.98
C TYR A 32 -1.78 8.18 -4.96
N ASP A 33 -1.70 7.73 -6.21
CA ASP A 33 -2.67 8.07 -7.26
C ASP A 33 -2.95 6.89 -8.20
N TYR A 34 -3.99 7.03 -9.00
CA TYR A 34 -4.47 6.01 -9.93
C TYR A 34 -3.43 5.61 -10.99
N SER A 35 -2.72 6.59 -11.57
CA SER A 35 -1.79 6.36 -12.68
C SER A 35 -0.57 5.58 -12.21
N MET A 36 0.01 6.00 -11.09
CA MET A 36 1.18 5.34 -10.51
C MET A 36 0.82 3.93 -10.00
N ALA A 37 -0.32 3.78 -9.33
CA ALA A 37 -0.81 2.48 -8.88
C ALA A 37 -1.01 1.50 -10.05
N LYS A 38 -1.52 1.98 -11.19
CA LYS A 38 -1.72 1.15 -12.39
C LYS A 38 -0.39 0.66 -12.99
N ILE A 39 0.62 1.53 -13.01
CA ILE A 39 1.97 1.17 -13.50
C ILE A 39 2.62 0.15 -12.55
N ILE A 40 2.54 0.40 -11.25
CA ILE A 40 3.14 -0.47 -10.22
C ILE A 40 2.47 -1.85 -10.19
N ASP A 41 1.14 -1.91 -10.28
CA ASP A 41 0.39 -3.18 -10.35
C ASP A 41 0.76 -3.96 -11.63
N GLY A 42 0.87 -3.26 -12.76
CA GLY A 42 1.32 -3.84 -14.04
C GLY A 42 2.78 -4.32 -14.04
N ALA A 43 3.61 -3.81 -13.14
CA ALA A 43 4.99 -4.26 -12.92
C ALA A 43 5.09 -5.51 -12.01
N ASN A 44 3.94 -6.10 -11.62
CA ASN A 44 3.85 -7.27 -10.75
C ASN A 44 4.41 -7.05 -9.32
N VAL A 45 4.30 -5.84 -8.79
CA VAL A 45 4.61 -5.58 -7.37
C VAL A 45 3.60 -6.28 -6.47
N ASP A 46 4.05 -6.87 -5.38
CA ASP A 46 3.20 -7.71 -4.54
C ASP A 46 2.31 -6.89 -3.60
N VAL A 47 2.84 -5.80 -3.06
CA VAL A 47 2.14 -4.92 -2.12
C VAL A 47 2.29 -3.45 -2.52
N ILE A 48 1.19 -2.71 -2.51
CA ILE A 48 1.17 -1.26 -2.70
C ILE A 48 0.82 -0.60 -1.37
N LEU A 49 1.70 0.28 -0.90
CA LEU A 49 1.53 1.03 0.34
C LEU A 49 1.06 2.46 0.05
N VAL A 50 -0.12 2.83 0.55
CA VAL A 50 -0.59 4.21 0.60
C VAL A 50 -0.15 4.77 1.95
N GLY A 51 1.06 5.33 1.98
CA GLY A 51 1.69 5.80 3.21
C GLY A 51 1.45 7.28 3.52
N ASP A 52 1.62 7.64 4.78
CA ASP A 52 1.55 9.03 5.29
C ASP A 52 2.65 9.95 4.70
N SER A 53 3.72 9.35 4.15
CA SER A 53 4.74 10.03 3.33
C SER A 53 4.19 10.75 2.09
N ALA A 54 2.91 10.54 1.74
CA ALA A 54 2.17 11.43 0.84
C ALA A 54 2.23 12.91 1.29
N SER A 55 2.29 13.19 2.60
CA SER A 55 2.46 14.55 3.14
C SER A 55 3.73 15.23 2.61
N ASN A 56 4.83 14.48 2.54
CA ASN A 56 6.11 15.02 2.06
C ASN A 56 6.15 15.08 0.52
N VAL A 57 5.76 14.01 -0.14
CA VAL A 57 5.98 13.84 -1.58
C VAL A 57 4.87 14.48 -2.42
N MET A 58 3.63 14.46 -1.93
CA MET A 58 2.45 14.99 -2.66
C MET A 58 2.05 16.39 -2.18
N ALA A 59 2.11 16.66 -0.86
CA ALA A 59 1.72 17.95 -0.29
C ALA A 59 2.90 18.91 -0.03
N GLY A 60 4.14 18.43 -0.14
CA GLY A 60 5.35 19.27 0.02
C GLY A 60 5.59 19.72 1.47
N HIS A 61 5.01 19.06 2.45
CA HIS A 61 5.24 19.36 3.86
C HIS A 61 6.61 18.86 4.33
N GLU A 62 7.21 19.53 5.32
CA GLU A 62 8.46 19.07 5.95
C GLU A 62 8.25 17.81 6.81
N THR A 63 7.03 17.53 7.26
CA THR A 63 6.71 16.38 8.14
C THR A 63 5.43 15.66 7.68
N THR A 64 5.19 14.45 8.19
CA THR A 64 3.95 13.68 7.93
C THR A 64 2.78 14.08 8.83
N LEU A 65 3.02 14.88 9.87
CA LEU A 65 2.02 15.33 10.84
C LEU A 65 0.80 16.08 10.27
N PRO A 66 0.89 16.86 9.18
CA PRO A 66 -0.26 17.63 8.71
C PRO A 66 -1.27 16.82 7.87
N ILE A 67 -0.98 15.55 7.56
CA ILE A 67 -1.88 14.76 6.71
C ILE A 67 -3.12 14.31 7.50
N THR A 68 -4.28 14.59 6.93
CA THR A 68 -5.57 14.26 7.52
C THR A 68 -6.04 12.87 7.09
N LEU A 69 -6.95 12.27 7.87
CA LEU A 69 -7.58 11.00 7.50
C LEU A 69 -8.33 11.10 6.16
N ASP A 70 -8.99 12.22 5.87
CA ASP A 70 -9.71 12.43 4.61
C ASP A 70 -8.76 12.43 3.40
N GLN A 71 -7.57 13.01 3.55
CA GLN A 71 -6.53 12.96 2.51
C GLN A 71 -6.03 11.53 2.30
N MET A 72 -5.84 10.76 3.36
CA MET A 72 -5.47 9.34 3.26
C MET A 72 -6.57 8.53 2.56
N ILE A 73 -7.84 8.76 2.89
CA ILE A 73 -8.99 8.11 2.22
C ILE A 73 -9.03 8.48 0.73
N TYR A 74 -8.74 9.73 0.37
CA TYR A 74 -8.70 10.18 -1.02
C TYR A 74 -7.60 9.46 -1.82
N HIS A 75 -6.38 9.38 -1.27
CA HIS A 75 -5.27 8.65 -1.90
C HIS A 75 -5.57 7.14 -2.00
N ALA A 76 -6.06 6.53 -0.92
CA ALA A 76 -6.44 5.13 -0.89
C ALA A 76 -7.52 4.80 -1.93
N SER A 77 -8.57 5.62 -2.01
CA SER A 77 -9.65 5.47 -2.98
C SER A 77 -9.13 5.55 -4.43
N SER A 78 -8.16 6.43 -4.67
CA SER A 78 -7.55 6.58 -5.99
C SER A 78 -6.73 5.35 -6.39
N VAL A 79 -5.93 4.82 -5.46
CA VAL A 79 -5.09 3.62 -5.66
C VAL A 79 -5.96 2.38 -5.85
N ILE A 80 -6.97 2.16 -5.00
CA ILE A 80 -7.84 0.97 -5.05
C ILE A 80 -8.57 0.86 -6.39
N ARG A 81 -8.93 1.97 -7.02
CA ARG A 81 -9.57 1.97 -8.36
C ARG A 81 -8.64 1.48 -9.48
N ALA A 82 -7.32 1.57 -9.29
CA ALA A 82 -6.32 1.17 -10.27
C ALA A 82 -5.80 -0.26 -10.08
N VAL A 83 -5.72 -0.73 -8.83
CA VAL A 83 -5.07 -2.00 -8.48
C VAL A 83 -6.00 -3.18 -8.71
N THR A 84 -5.50 -4.18 -9.43
CA THR A 84 -6.22 -5.42 -9.74
C THR A 84 -5.59 -6.64 -9.08
N ARG A 85 -4.26 -6.67 -8.94
CA ARG A 85 -3.50 -7.81 -8.42
C ARG A 85 -2.93 -7.55 -7.03
N ALA A 86 -2.17 -6.48 -6.84
CA ALA A 86 -1.40 -6.23 -5.62
C ALA A 86 -2.27 -6.11 -4.36
N LEU A 87 -1.71 -6.43 -3.20
CA LEU A 87 -2.34 -6.14 -1.92
C LEU A 87 -2.18 -4.65 -1.63
N VAL A 88 -3.28 -3.93 -1.43
CA VAL A 88 -3.22 -2.51 -1.02
C VAL A 88 -3.21 -2.43 0.50
N VAL A 89 -2.22 -1.73 1.06
CA VAL A 89 -2.10 -1.39 2.48
C VAL A 89 -2.18 0.12 2.60
N VAL A 90 -2.90 0.63 3.60
CA VAL A 90 -3.06 2.07 3.84
C VAL A 90 -2.59 2.35 5.25
N ASP A 91 -1.72 3.34 5.41
CA ASP A 91 -1.28 3.78 6.73
C ASP A 91 -2.40 4.55 7.44
N ILE A 92 -2.45 4.37 8.76
CA ILE A 92 -3.31 5.16 9.63
C ILE A 92 -2.50 6.40 10.05
N PRO A 93 -2.98 7.63 9.75
CA PRO A 93 -2.19 8.84 9.97
C PRO A 93 -1.94 9.10 11.47
N PHE A 94 -0.88 9.84 11.76
CA PHE A 94 -0.50 10.21 13.12
C PHE A 94 -1.66 10.95 13.82
N GLY A 95 -1.91 10.64 15.09
CA GLY A 95 -2.99 11.24 15.88
C GLY A 95 -4.35 10.54 15.80
N SER A 96 -4.57 9.61 14.84
CA SER A 96 -5.86 8.93 14.69
C SER A 96 -5.94 7.53 15.30
N TYR A 97 -4.88 7.03 15.96
CA TYR A 97 -4.85 5.67 16.53
C TYR A 97 -4.22 5.55 17.93
N GLN A 98 -3.72 6.65 18.50
CA GLN A 98 -2.84 6.62 19.67
C GLN A 98 -3.59 6.75 21.01
N SER A 99 -4.83 7.23 20.97
CA SER A 99 -5.67 7.60 22.12
C SER A 99 -6.53 6.45 22.64
N ASP A 100 -7.23 5.73 21.76
CA ASP A 100 -8.19 4.69 22.12
C ASP A 100 -8.20 3.58 21.05
N PRO A 101 -8.09 2.29 21.42
CA PRO A 101 -8.31 1.17 20.50
C PRO A 101 -9.63 1.23 19.72
N LYS A 102 -10.66 1.90 20.25
CA LYS A 102 -11.92 2.16 19.54
C LYS A 102 -11.81 3.24 18.46
N GLU A 103 -10.91 4.21 18.61
CA GLU A 103 -10.64 5.20 17.56
C GLU A 103 -9.77 4.63 16.44
N ALA A 104 -9.02 3.57 16.73
CA ALA A 104 -8.22 2.85 15.74
C ALA A 104 -8.99 1.77 14.93
N LEU A 105 -10.23 1.44 15.32
CA LEU A 105 -11.04 0.34 14.75
C LEU A 105 -12.05 0.86 13.71
#